data_AF-A0A949YYT1-F1
#
_entry.id   AF-A0A949YYT1-F1
#
_cell.length_a   1.000
_cell.length_b   1.000
_cell.length_c   1.000
_cell.angle_alpha   90.00
_cell.angle_beta   90.00
_cell.angle_gamma   90.00
#
_symmetry.space_group_name_H-M   'P 1'
#
loop_
_entity.id
_entity.type
_entity.pdbx_description
1 polymer ?
#
loop_
_entity_poly.entity_id
_entity_poly.type
_entity_poly.pdbx_seq_one_letter_code
_entity_poly.pdbx_strand_id
1 'polypeptide(L)' 'MRGTDHQQSSMFSYISAEQRVPKDHPLRAIRVMTDAALCELGPKFDAMYASHGRPSIPPEKLLR' A
#
# COMPACT_ATOMS: atom_id res chain seq x y z
N MET A 1 -7.37 13.97 7.60
CA MET A 1 -5.94 13.79 7.26
C MET A 1 -5.72 12.40 6.71
N ARG A 2 -4.89 12.25 5.68
CA ARG A 2 -4.50 10.93 5.16
C ARG A 2 -3.52 10.26 6.12
N GLY A 3 -3.70 8.98 6.39
CA GLY A 3 -2.72 8.18 7.15
C GLY A 3 -1.48 7.86 6.32
N THR A 4 -0.39 7.59 7.01
CA THR A 4 0.85 7.10 6.41
C THR A 4 0.71 5.64 5.99
N ASP A 5 1.24 5.31 4.80
CA ASP A 5 1.31 3.91 4.36
C ASP A 5 2.48 3.19 5.06
N HIS A 6 2.25 2.77 6.30
CA HIS A 6 3.17 1.89 7.00
C HIS A 6 2.93 0.45 6.58
N GLN A 7 3.78 -0.09 5.71
CA GLN A 7 3.74 -1.50 5.33
C GLN A 7 4.03 -2.38 6.56
N GLN A 8 2.99 -3.06 7.06
CA GLN A 8 3.09 -3.90 8.25
C GLN A 8 3.46 -5.32 7.81
N SER A 9 4.75 -5.65 7.95
CA SER A 9 5.28 -6.96 7.56
C SER A 9 4.92 -8.08 8.56
N SER A 10 4.54 -7.74 9.78
CA SER A 10 4.34 -8.71 10.87
C SER A 10 3.12 -8.37 11.72
N MET A 11 1.98 -8.98 11.41
CA MET A 11 0.96 -9.28 12.41
C MET A 11 0.16 -10.51 11.96
N PHE A 12 0.10 -11.51 12.82
CA PHE A 12 -0.71 -12.74 12.72
C PHE A 12 -0.34 -13.83 11.71
N SER A 13 0.77 -13.72 10.99
CA SER A 13 1.44 -14.88 10.39
C SER A 13 2.94 -14.64 10.43
N TYR A 14 3.74 -15.66 10.76
CA TYR A 14 5.21 -15.57 10.78
C TYR A 14 5.83 -15.23 9.40
N ILE A 15 5.00 -15.12 8.36
CA ILE A 15 5.38 -14.93 6.96
C ILE A 15 4.41 -13.93 6.32
N SER A 16 4.93 -12.82 5.80
CA SER A 16 4.13 -11.84 5.06
C SER A 16 3.62 -12.42 3.73
N ALA A 17 2.56 -11.85 3.15
CA ALA A 17 2.05 -12.28 1.84
C ALA A 17 3.17 -12.25 0.77
N GLU A 18 4.03 -11.23 0.82
CA GLU A 18 5.19 -11.09 -0.06
C GLU A 18 6.23 -12.19 0.11
N GLN A 19 6.39 -12.73 1.31
CA GLN A 19 7.31 -13.83 1.56
C GLN A 19 6.74 -15.18 1.11
N ARG A 20 5.43 -15.28 0.83
CA ARG A 20 4.79 -16.52 0.34
C ARG A 20 4.92 -16.69 -1.16
N VAL A 21 4.97 -15.59 -1.92
CA VAL A 21 5.10 -15.63 -3.38
C VAL A 21 6.59 -15.71 -3.75
N PRO A 22 7.05 -16.66 -4.58
CA PRO A 22 8.45 -16.70 -5.03
C PRO A 22 8.90 -15.39 -5.69
N LYS A 23 10.20 -15.06 -5.56
CA LYS A 23 10.76 -13.82 -6.14
C LYS A 23 10.63 -13.77 -7.66
N ASP A 24 10.73 -14.92 -8.33
CA ASP A 24 10.67 -15.04 -9.79
C ASP A 24 9.25 -15.33 -10.30
N HIS A 25 8.23 -15.14 -9.46
CA HIS A 25 6.86 -15.44 -9.84
C HIS A 25 6.36 -14.40 -10.86
N PRO A 26 5.81 -14.82 -12.03
CA PRO A 26 5.44 -13.90 -13.11
C PRO A 26 4.40 -12.85 -12.70
N LEU A 27 3.50 -13.18 -11.76
CA LEU A 27 2.49 -12.24 -11.26
C LEU A 27 3.06 -11.13 -10.34
N ARG A 28 4.33 -11.19 -9.91
CA ARG A 28 4.93 -10.08 -9.14
C ARG A 28 5.02 -8.79 -9.95
N ALA A 29 5.07 -8.87 -11.28
CA ALA A 29 5.01 -7.71 -12.14
C ALA A 29 3.74 -6.86 -11.90
N ILE A 30 2.62 -7.49 -11.55
CA ILE A 30 1.36 -6.80 -11.24
C ILE A 30 1.54 -5.90 -10.02
N ARG A 31 2.18 -6.39 -8.95
CA ARG A 31 2.44 -5.57 -7.76
C ARG A 31 3.30 -4.36 -8.10
N VAL A 32 4.37 -4.53 -8.89
CA VAL A 32 5.22 -3.41 -9.33
C VAL A 32 4.42 -2.37 -10.12
N MET A 33 3.55 -2.80 -11.04
CA MET A 33 2.70 -1.89 -11.82
C MET A 33 1.70 -1.14 -10.93
N THR A 34 1.02 -1.85 -10.02
CA THR A 34 0.08 -1.25 -9.06
C THR A 34 0.78 -0.25 -8.15
N ASP A 35 1.97 -0.58 -7.66
CA ASP A 35 2.75 0.28 -6.77
C ASP A 35 3.17 1.59 -7.44
N ALA A 36 3.58 1.53 -8.71
CA ALA A 36 3.89 2.70 -9.50
C ALA A 36 2.64 3.59 -9.71
N ALA A 37 1.52 2.99 -10.11
CA ALA A 37 0.26 3.72 -10.30
C ALA A 37 -0.23 4.39 -9.00
N LEU A 38 -0.12 3.70 -7.86
CA LEU A 38 -0.50 4.25 -6.56
C LEU A 38 0.41 5.40 -6.13
N CYS A 39 1.70 5.34 -6.43
CA CYS A 39 2.64 6.44 -6.19
C CYS A 39 2.25 7.70 -6.99
N GLU A 40 1.93 7.54 -8.27
CA GLU A 40 1.49 8.65 -9.14
C GLU A 40 0.17 9.27 -8.69
N LEU A 41 -0.73 8.47 -8.11
CA LEU A 41 -2.01 8.95 -7.57
C LEU A 41 -1.88 9.60 -6.19
N GLY A 42 -0.74 9.42 -5.50
CA GLY A 42 -0.49 9.94 -4.16
C GLY A 42 -0.89 11.41 -3.95
N PRO A 43 -0.40 12.36 -4.77
CA PRO A 43 -0.76 13.78 -4.63
C PRO A 43 -2.25 14.06 -4.80
N LYS A 44 -2.95 13.31 -5.67
CA LYS A 44 -4.40 13.45 -5.86
C LYS A 44 -5.15 12.95 -4.63
N PHE A 45 -4.70 11.84 -4.04
CA PHE A 45 -5.27 11.36 -2.79
C PHE A 45 -5.05 12.37 -1.67
N ASP A 46 -3.84 12.93 -1.53
CA ASP A 46 -3.53 13.92 -0.50
C ASP A 46 -4.44 15.14 -0.58
N ALA A 47 -4.71 15.64 -1.80
CA ALA A 47 -5.61 16.76 -2.02
C ALA A 47 -7.07 16.49 -1.61
N MET A 48 -7.51 15.22 -1.61
CA MET A 48 -8.88 14.85 -1.20
C MET A 48 -9.04 14.74 0.33
N TYR A 49 -7.95 14.62 1.09
CA TYR A 49 -8.03 14.50 2.55
C TYR A 49 -8.01 15.85 3.25
N ALA A 50 -8.82 15.99 4.30
CA ALA A 50 -8.78 17.17 5.17
C ALA A 50 -7.39 17.33 5.81
N SER A 51 -6.92 18.57 5.96
CA SER A 51 -5.60 18.90 6.52
C SER A 51 -5.44 18.54 8.01
N HIS A 52 -6.54 18.41 8.75
CA HIS A 52 -6.54 18.15 10.18
C HIS A 52 -7.48 16.98 10.54
N GLY A 53 -7.41 16.53 11.79
CA GLY A 53 -8.24 15.45 12.34
C GLY A 53 -7.55 14.07 12.36
N ARG A 54 -8.31 13.04 12.72
CA ARG A 54 -7.80 11.66 12.83
C ARG A 54 -7.28 11.17 11.46
N PRO A 55 -6.08 10.58 11.38
CA PRO A 55 -5.59 9.96 10.15
C PRO A 55 -6.52 8.82 9.69
N SER A 56 -6.90 8.82 8.42
CA SER A 56 -7.63 7.72 7.79
C SER A 56 -6.71 6.54 7.45
N ILE A 57 -7.30 5.40 7.10
CA ILE A 57 -6.57 4.36 6.37
C ILE A 57 -6.37 4.84 4.92
N PRO A 58 -5.13 4.88 4.39
CA PRO A 58 -4.89 5.30 3.02
C PRO A 58 -5.38 4.24 2.02
N PRO A 59 -5.85 4.64 0.81
CA PRO A 59 -6.46 3.71 -0.15
C PRO A 59 -5.52 2.60 -0.64
N GLU A 60 -4.21 2.86 -0.66
CA GLU A 60 -3.16 1.91 -1.07
C GLU A 60 -3.10 0.67 -0.19
N LYS A 61 -3.49 0.79 1.09
CA LYS A 61 -3.54 -0.32 2.05
C LYS A 61 -4.56 -1.39 1.69
N LEU A 62 -5.58 -1.06 0.88
CA LEU A 62 -6.63 -2.01 0.51
C LEU A 62 -6.20 -2.93 -0.63
N LEU A 63 -5.13 -2.57 -1.34
CA LEU A 63 -4.66 -3.28 -2.54
C LEU A 63 -3.34 -4.04 -2.33
N ARG A 64 -2.75 -3.99 -1.12
CA ARG A 64 -1.40 -4.49 -0.81
C ARG A 64 -1.36 -5.39 0.41
#